data_AF-A0A1W7ABH5-F1
#
_entry.id   AF-A0A1W7ABH5-F1
#
_cell.length_a   1.000
_cell.length_b   1.000
_cell.length_c   1.000
_cell.angle_alpha   90.00
_cell.angle_beta   90.00
_cell.angle_gamma   90.00
#
_symmetry.space_group_name_H-M   'P 1'
#
loop_
_entity.id
_entity.type
_entity.pdbx_description
1 polymer ?
#
loop_
_entity_poly.entity_id
_entity_poly.type
_entity_poly.pdbx_seq_one_letter_code
_entity_poly.pdbx_strand_id
1 'polypeptide(L)'
;MILSEATVSNYLPHDRDTEIYFKSNKILIHSKSKFLNQDVHASFTTTPEVYKDGVLKLKIDKVTIGKLPFSKQKLLGIVSEFGNLPEGVSLNVNQSAFYYNLGIIEHGETKLLLKEINSSDEWVFDIKIKE
;
A
#
# COMPACT_ATOMS: atom_id res chain seq x y z
N MET A 1 -7.77 13.96 -13.36
CA MET A 1 -7.21 12.99 -14.33
C MET A 1 -7.33 11.61 -13.75
N ILE A 2 -7.71 10.63 -14.58
CA ILE A 2 -7.75 9.23 -14.18
C ILE A 2 -6.42 8.59 -14.59
N LEU A 3 -5.76 7.90 -13.66
CA LEU A 3 -4.54 7.13 -13.95
C LEU A 3 -4.83 5.64 -13.90
N SER A 4 -4.15 4.88 -14.77
CA SER A 4 -4.20 3.42 -14.73
C SER A 4 -3.51 2.87 -13.49
N GLU A 5 -3.92 1.69 -13.02
CA GLU A 5 -3.25 0.97 -11.92
C GLU A 5 -1.75 0.78 -12.18
N ALA A 6 -1.35 0.50 -13.43
CA ALA A 6 0.05 0.36 -13.81
C ALA A 6 0.83 1.67 -13.62
N THR A 7 0.20 2.82 -13.91
CA THR A 7 0.81 4.13 -13.68
C THR A 7 0.91 4.42 -12.18
N VAL A 8 -0.16 4.15 -11.42
CA VAL A 8 -0.21 4.37 -9.96
C VAL A 8 0.83 3.52 -9.24
N SER A 9 1.05 2.28 -9.68
CA SER A 9 2.04 1.36 -9.11
C SER A 9 3.45 1.96 -9.05
N ASN A 10 3.82 2.83 -10.00
CA ASN A 10 5.14 3.47 -10.03
C ASN A 10 5.32 4.53 -8.94
N TYR A 11 4.24 4.97 -8.30
CA TYR A 11 4.26 5.99 -7.25
C TYR A 11 4.11 5.40 -5.85
N LEU A 12 3.80 4.11 -5.73
CA LEU A 12 3.72 3.46 -4.44
C LEU A 12 5.13 3.18 -3.91
N PRO A 13 5.48 3.67 -2.70
CA PRO A 13 6.71 3.27 -2.02
C PRO A 13 6.90 1.75 -2.06
N HIS A 14 8.01 1.33 -2.66
CA HIS A 14 8.45 -0.04 -2.72
C HIS A 14 9.95 -0.10 -2.42
N ASP A 15 10.40 -1.22 -1.85
CA ASP A 15 11.80 -1.49 -1.59
C ASP A 15 12.22 -2.81 -2.28
N ARG A 16 13.45 -3.27 -2.04
CA ARG A 16 13.95 -4.52 -2.65
C ARG A 16 13.23 -5.77 -2.13
N ASP A 17 12.58 -5.67 -0.97
CA ASP A 17 11.98 -6.79 -0.29
C ASP A 17 10.45 -6.80 -0.41
N THR A 18 9.88 -5.78 -1.06
CA THR A 18 8.44 -5.57 -1.22
C THR A 18 8.06 -5.53 -2.70
N GLU A 19 7.19 -6.47 -3.10
CA GLU A 19 6.59 -6.53 -4.43
C GLU A 19 5.10 -6.17 -4.34
N ILE A 20 4.63 -5.32 -5.24
CA ILE A 20 3.25 -4.83 -5.28
C ILE A 20 2.63 -5.18 -6.64
N TYR A 21 1.44 -5.76 -6.60
CA TYR A 21 0.68 -6.14 -7.79
C TYR A 21 -0.76 -5.67 -7.70
N PHE A 22 -1.31 -5.20 -8.81
CA PHE A 22 -2.71 -4.84 -8.93
C PHE A 22 -3.49 -6.00 -9.54
N LYS A 23 -4.65 -6.33 -8.96
CA LYS A 23 -5.52 -7.41 -9.43
C LYS A 23 -6.97 -7.09 -9.10
N SER A 24 -7.72 -6.67 -10.10
CA SER A 24 -9.17 -6.44 -9.99
C SER A 24 -9.50 -5.53 -8.80
N ASN A 25 -8.91 -4.34 -8.77
CA ASN A 25 -9.12 -3.31 -7.74
C ASN A 25 -8.64 -3.71 -6.35
N LYS A 26 -7.81 -4.76 -6.28
CA LYS A 26 -7.06 -5.14 -5.10
C LYS A 26 -5.58 -4.92 -5.34
N ILE A 27 -4.89 -4.62 -4.26
CA ILE A 27 -3.44 -4.55 -4.24
C ILE A 27 -2.92 -5.73 -3.42
N LEU A 28 -2.18 -6.61 -4.10
CA LEU A 28 -1.44 -7.70 -3.49
C LEU A 28 -0.04 -7.21 -3.16
N ILE A 29 0.35 -7.36 -1.89
CA ILE A 29 1.67 -6.97 -1.42
C ILE A 29 2.36 -8.23 -0.93
N HIS A 30 3.52 -8.54 -1.49
CA HIS A 30 4.40 -9.57 -0.99
C HIS A 30 5.62 -8.91 -0.38
N SER A 31 5.95 -9.28 0.86
CA SER A 31 7.10 -8.75 1.57
C SER A 31 7.96 -9.90 2.09
N LYS A 32 9.27 -9.74 2.02
CA LYS A 32 10.26 -10.60 2.63
C LYS A 32 10.83 -9.88 3.85
N SER A 33 10.82 -10.52 5.01
CA SER A 33 11.43 -9.97 6.21
C SER A 33 12.16 -11.04 6.99
N LYS A 34 13.01 -10.63 7.92
CA LYS A 34 13.69 -11.53 8.85
C LYS A 34 12.98 -11.53 10.19
N PHE A 35 12.50 -12.69 10.62
CA PHE A 35 11.95 -12.92 11.95
C PHE A 35 12.77 -14.01 12.63
N LEU A 36 13.33 -13.71 13.80
CA LEU A 36 14.22 -14.63 14.53
C LEU A 36 15.35 -15.23 13.65
N ASN A 37 15.96 -14.38 12.81
CA ASN A 37 16.98 -14.75 11.81
C ASN A 37 16.53 -15.73 10.72
N GLN A 38 15.22 -15.97 10.57
CA GLN A 38 14.66 -16.76 9.48
C GLN A 38 13.97 -15.84 8.47
N ASP A 39 14.13 -16.16 7.18
CA ASP A 39 13.42 -15.47 6.12
C ASP A 39 11.95 -15.87 6.16
N VAL A 40 11.09 -14.88 6.25
CA VAL A 40 9.65 -15.03 6.34
C VAL A 40 9.01 -14.24 5.22
N HIS A 41 8.13 -14.94 4.48
CA HIS A 41 7.32 -14.33 3.43
C HIS A 41 5.96 -13.94 4.01
N ALA A 42 5.63 -12.66 3.88
CA ALA A 42 4.31 -12.13 4.17
C ALA A 42 3.58 -11.81 2.86
N SER A 43 2.30 -12.14 2.80
CA SER A 43 1.42 -11.79 1.69
C SER A 43 0.19 -11.08 2.23
N PHE A 44 -0.15 -9.96 1.62
CA PHE A 44 -1.31 -9.15 1.95
C PHE A 44 -2.19 -9.02 0.72
N THR A 45 -3.50 -9.15 0.92
CA THR A 45 -4.51 -8.75 -0.04
C THR A 45 -5.19 -7.53 0.53
N THR A 46 -5.18 -6.42 -0.21
CA THR A 46 -5.71 -5.15 0.26
C THR A 46 -6.68 -4.54 -0.74
N THR A 47 -7.60 -3.73 -0.23
CA THR A 47 -8.52 -2.89 -1.02
C THR A 47 -8.11 -1.43 -0.82
N PRO A 48 -7.80 -0.69 -1.90
CA PRO A 48 -7.36 0.69 -1.80
C PRO A 48 -8.55 1.65 -1.58
N GLU A 49 -8.33 2.68 -0.75
CA GLU A 49 -9.27 3.78 -0.53
C GLU A 49 -8.49 5.06 -0.22
N VAL A 50 -9.04 6.22 -0.54
CA VAL A 50 -8.41 7.50 -0.16
C VAL A 50 -8.83 7.87 1.25
N TYR A 51 -7.86 8.02 2.16
CA TYR A 51 -8.14 8.42 3.53
C TYR A 51 -8.29 9.95 3.66
N LYS A 52 -7.42 10.67 2.95
CA LYS A 52 -7.45 12.12 2.74
C LYS A 52 -6.60 12.43 1.51
N ASP A 53 -6.70 13.64 0.99
CA ASP A 53 -5.88 14.11 -0.12
C ASP A 53 -4.40 13.72 0.03
N GLY A 54 -3.86 13.03 -0.99
CA GLY A 54 -2.48 12.57 -1.03
C GLY A 54 -2.14 11.41 -0.08
N VAL A 55 -3.10 10.86 0.65
CA VAL A 55 -2.90 9.70 1.54
C VAL A 55 -3.79 8.54 1.13
N LEU A 56 -3.13 7.51 0.62
CA LEU A 56 -3.74 6.25 0.25
C LEU A 56 -3.82 5.35 1.49
N LYS A 57 -4.98 4.77 1.72
CA LYS A 57 -5.20 3.73 2.71
C LYS A 57 -5.46 2.41 2.01
N LEU A 58 -4.71 1.39 2.39
CA LEU A 58 -4.90 0.03 1.90
C LEU A 58 -5.51 -0.80 3.02
N LYS A 59 -6.83 -0.98 2.95
CA LYS A 59 -7.54 -1.85 3.89
C LYS A 59 -7.10 -3.28 3.66
N ILE A 60 -6.50 -3.90 4.66
CA ILE A 60 -6.02 -5.28 4.58
C ILE A 60 -7.24 -6.18 4.68
N ASP A 61 -7.53 -6.94 3.64
CA ASP A 61 -8.58 -7.97 3.65
C ASP A 61 -8.04 -9.23 4.29
N LYS A 62 -6.88 -9.68 3.80
CA LYS A 62 -6.21 -10.92 4.19
C LYS A 62 -4.71 -10.67 4.39
N VAL A 63 -4.14 -11.35 5.38
CA VAL A 63 -2.70 -11.42 5.63
C VAL A 63 -2.31 -12.87 5.85
N THR A 64 -1.14 -13.26 5.37
CA THR A 64 -0.54 -14.58 5.60
C THR A 64 0.95 -14.38 5.81
N ILE A 65 1.52 -15.05 6.81
CA ILE A 65 2.94 -14.98 7.14
C ILE A 65 3.44 -16.43 7.25
N GLY A 66 4.19 -16.88 6.24
CA GLY A 66 4.56 -18.29 6.11
C GLY A 66 3.35 -19.23 6.26
N LYS A 67 3.45 -20.18 7.19
CA LYS A 67 2.37 -21.13 7.55
C LYS A 67 1.84 -20.90 8.98
N LEU A 68 2.01 -19.69 9.54
CA LEU A 68 1.64 -19.42 10.92
C LEU A 68 0.11 -19.48 11.11
N PRO A 69 -0.42 -20.36 11.98
CA PRO A 69 -1.85 -20.54 12.18
C PRO A 69 -2.41 -19.51 13.18
N PHE A 70 -2.14 -18.22 12.95
CA PHE A 70 -2.58 -17.14 13.84
C PHE A 70 -3.72 -16.32 13.25
N SER A 71 -4.47 -15.65 14.13
CA SER A 71 -5.49 -14.69 13.70
C SER A 71 -4.84 -13.52 12.97
N LYS A 72 -5.61 -12.89 12.07
CA LYS A 72 -5.18 -11.67 11.35
C LYS A 72 -4.59 -10.61 12.27
N GLN A 73 -5.24 -10.34 13.41
CA GLN A 73 -4.76 -9.31 14.33
C GLN A 73 -3.40 -9.64 14.95
N LYS A 74 -3.15 -10.93 15.30
CA LYS A 74 -1.83 -11.37 15.76
C LYS A 74 -0.78 -11.28 14.66
N LEU A 75 -1.12 -11.68 13.43
CA LEU A 75 -0.23 -11.56 12.28
C LEU A 75 0.15 -10.10 12.02
N LEU A 76 -0.81 -9.17 12.08
CA LEU A 76 -0.53 -7.74 11.94
C LEU A 76 0.30 -7.19 13.10
N GLY A 77 0.13 -7.71 14.33
CA GLY A 77 1.01 -7.41 15.45
C GLY A 77 2.47 -7.77 15.15
N ILE A 78 2.71 -8.97 14.61
CA ILE A 78 4.05 -9.42 14.19
C ILE A 78 4.62 -8.47 13.12
N VAL A 79 3.82 -8.08 12.13
CA VAL A 79 4.25 -7.14 11.08
C VAL A 79 4.57 -5.76 11.68
N SER A 80 3.78 -5.29 12.64
CA SER A 80 4.03 -4.01 13.30
C SER A 80 5.31 -4.00 14.12
N GLU A 81 5.70 -5.14 14.68
CA GLU A 81 6.85 -5.27 15.58
C GLU A 81 8.14 -5.64 14.84
N PHE A 82 8.04 -6.47 13.80
CA PHE A 82 9.19 -7.07 13.11
C PHE A 82 9.18 -6.87 11.59
N GLY A 83 8.10 -6.33 11.04
CA GLY A 83 7.99 -6.09 9.60
C GLY A 83 8.91 -4.96 9.16
N ASN A 84 9.56 -5.15 8.02
CA ASN A 84 10.26 -4.08 7.33
C ASN A 84 9.26 -3.40 6.39
N LEU A 85 8.70 -2.25 6.79
CA LEU A 85 7.79 -1.48 5.94
C LEU A 85 8.59 -0.43 5.15
N PRO A 86 8.27 -0.20 3.87
CA PRO A 86 8.91 0.84 3.09
C PRO A 86 8.75 2.23 3.73
N GLU A 87 9.67 3.14 3.43
CA GLU A 87 9.58 4.53 3.89
C GLU A 87 8.26 5.18 3.43
N GLY A 88 7.62 5.96 4.31
CA GLY A 88 6.33 6.58 4.03
C GLY A 88 5.12 5.64 4.16
N VAL A 89 5.33 4.38 4.56
CA VAL A 89 4.28 3.40 4.84
C VAL A 89 4.17 3.16 6.34
N SER A 90 2.95 3.19 6.86
CA SER A 90 2.67 2.82 8.25
C SER A 90 1.53 1.80 8.34
N LEU A 91 1.57 0.94 9.36
CA LEU A 91 0.54 -0.05 9.64
C LEU A 91 -0.30 0.39 10.84
N ASN A 92 -1.62 0.42 10.68
CA ASN A 92 -2.57 0.50 11.79
C ASN A 92 -3.18 -0.88 12.03
N VAL A 93 -2.72 -1.56 13.08
CA VAL A 93 -3.18 -2.92 13.44
C VAL A 93 -4.67 -2.94 13.77
N ASN A 94 -5.17 -1.93 14.49
CA ASN A 94 -6.56 -1.87 14.94
C ASN A 94 -7.54 -1.71 13.78
N GLN A 95 -7.17 -0.89 12.79
CA GLN A 95 -7.98 -0.67 11.59
C GLN A 95 -7.68 -1.68 10.48
N SER A 96 -6.69 -2.58 10.70
CA SER A 96 -6.20 -3.51 9.69
C SER A 96 -5.93 -2.81 8.36
N ALA A 97 -5.12 -1.75 8.37
CA ALA A 97 -4.85 -0.96 7.17
C ALA A 97 -3.41 -0.46 7.12
N PHE A 98 -2.83 -0.42 5.92
CA PHE A 98 -1.62 0.35 5.65
C PHE A 98 -1.99 1.77 5.21
N TYR A 99 -1.16 2.73 5.56
CA TYR A 99 -1.26 4.12 5.14
C TYR A 99 0.00 4.51 4.38
N TYR A 100 -0.20 4.95 3.16
CA TYR A 100 0.83 5.43 2.24
C TYR A 100 0.69 6.94 2.10
N ASN A 101 1.69 7.67 2.57
CA ASN A 101 1.73 9.11 2.36
C ASN A 101 2.36 9.41 0.99
N LEU A 102 1.52 9.54 -0.03
CA LEU A 102 1.96 9.83 -1.40
C LEU A 102 2.29 11.32 -1.57
N GLY A 103 1.68 12.19 -0.76
CA GLY A 103 1.84 13.63 -0.86
C GLY A 103 1.47 14.17 -2.25
N ILE A 104 2.23 15.15 -2.71
CA ILE A 104 2.17 15.62 -4.11
C ILE A 104 3.19 14.80 -4.90
N ILE A 105 2.70 14.08 -5.90
CA ILE A 105 3.53 13.30 -6.81
C ILE A 105 3.97 14.23 -7.94
N GLU A 106 5.28 14.34 -8.18
CA GLU A 106 5.81 15.07 -9.33
C GLU A 106 5.95 14.15 -10.54
N HIS A 107 5.37 14.55 -11.67
CA HIS A 107 5.45 13.81 -12.93
C HIS A 107 5.72 14.77 -14.09
N GLY A 108 7.00 14.89 -14.46
CA GLY A 108 7.45 15.92 -15.41
C GLY A 108 7.14 17.32 -14.89
N GLU A 109 6.39 18.10 -15.68
CA GLU A 109 5.92 19.45 -15.33
C GLU A 109 4.60 19.45 -14.55
N THR A 110 4.01 18.27 -14.32
CA THR A 110 2.74 18.15 -13.60
C THR A 110 2.95 17.73 -12.14
N LYS A 111 2.11 18.28 -11.27
CA LYS A 111 1.93 17.88 -9.88
C LYS A 111 0.59 17.17 -9.77
N LEU A 112 0.62 15.94 -9.28
CA LEU A 112 -0.52 15.07 -9.13
C LEU A 112 -0.84 14.91 -7.64
N LEU A 113 -2.12 15.08 -7.27
CA LEU A 113 -2.59 14.86 -5.91
C LEU A 113 -3.74 13.85 -5.94
N LEU A 114 -3.57 12.70 -5.29
CA LEU A 114 -4.61 11.69 -5.18
C LEU A 114 -5.80 12.26 -4.40
N LYS A 115 -6.99 12.21 -4.99
CA LYS A 115 -8.23 12.76 -4.42
C LYS A 115 -9.23 11.70 -4.02
N GLU A 116 -9.48 10.74 -4.90
CA GLU A 116 -10.42 9.67 -4.66
C GLU A 116 -10.07 8.43 -5.48
N ILE A 117 -10.62 7.30 -5.04
CA ILE A 117 -10.82 6.12 -5.86
C ILE A 117 -12.34 6.00 -5.97
N ASN A 118 -12.87 6.20 -7.17
CA ASN A 118 -14.31 6.35 -7.36
C ASN A 118 -15.05 4.99 -7.30
N SER A 119 -16.38 5.02 -7.45
CA SER A 119 -17.21 3.80 -7.42
C SER A 119 -16.96 2.82 -8.57
N SER A 120 -16.25 3.26 -9.61
CA SER A 120 -15.80 2.44 -10.74
C SER A 120 -14.36 1.94 -10.54
N ASP A 121 -13.81 2.12 -9.33
CA ASP A 121 -12.45 1.78 -8.92
C ASP A 121 -11.35 2.54 -9.71
N GLU A 122 -11.68 3.70 -10.24
CA GLU A 122 -10.73 4.55 -10.97
C GLU A 122 -10.00 5.49 -10.03
N TRP A 123 -8.68 5.62 -10.23
CA TRP A 123 -7.83 6.48 -9.42
C TRP A 123 -7.84 7.91 -9.94
N VAL A 124 -8.46 8.82 -9.20
CA VAL A 124 -8.67 10.21 -9.61
C VAL A 124 -7.66 11.13 -8.93
N PHE A 125 -6.94 11.88 -9.75
CA PHE A 125 -5.93 12.85 -9.33
C PHE A 125 -6.30 14.27 -9.75
N ASP A 126 -6.08 15.22 -8.85
CA ASP A 126 -5.99 16.64 -9.20
C ASP A 126 -4.65 16.92 -9.88
N ILE A 127 -4.67 17.75 -10.93
CA ILE A 127 -3.46 18.19 -11.63
C ILE A 127 -3.23 19.68 -11.32
N LYS A 128 -1.98 20.01 -10.97
CA LYS A 128 -1.46 21.38 -11.06
C LYS A 128 -0.27 21.39 -12.00
N ILE A 129 -0.21 22.33 -12.94
CA ILE A 129 0.94 22.53 -13.81
C ILE A 129 1.96 23.36 -13.03
N LYS A 130 3.25 23.00 -13.06
CA LYS A 130 4.32 23.85 -12.52
C LYS A 130 4.40 25.10 -13.40
N GLU A 131 4.16 26.27 -12.80
CA GLU A 131 4.43 27.58 -13.43
C GLU A 131 5.91 27.74 -13.77
#